data_AF-A0A1M7TIL1-F1
#
_entry.id   AF-A0A1M7TIL1-F1
#
_cell.length_a   1.000
_cell.length_b   1.000
_cell.length_c   1.000
_cell.angle_alpha   90.00
_cell.angle_beta   90.00
_cell.angle_gamma   90.00
#
_symmetry.space_group_name_H-M   'P 1'
#
loop_
_entity.id
_entity.type
_entity.pdbx_description
1 polymer ?
#
loop_
_entity_poly.entity_id
_entity_poly.type
_entity_poly.pdbx_seq_one_letter_code
_entity_poly.pdbx_strand_id
1 'polypeptide(L)'
;MIREIRYNPQAVTGLIIIFCMLLLALLAPVLAPHDPGTIDIAHTYAPASAQYPLGTDEMGRCVLSRLLYGARYSLGIAVPTLLLLAVFSTAVATVCTYAGGRVDRVFSAVCDVFMAFPPLLVAVTLIGSLGHGTVNIMISILFPCGYGLPRSSELLSFRKKTSNMFWPAGLPAAATCRSFSAISCPTSCPTCWSISARGWRPLC
;
A
#
# COMPACT_ATOMS: atom_id res chain seq x y z
N MET A 1 -5.20 -1.25 21.87
CA MET A 1 -4.59 -1.38 20.52
C MET A 1 -3.58 -2.51 20.40
N ILE A 2 -2.51 -2.60 21.22
CA ILE A 2 -1.50 -3.68 21.09
C ILE A 2 -2.07 -5.11 21.28
N ARG A 3 -3.12 -5.28 22.09
CA ARG A 3 -3.80 -6.57 22.29
C ARG A 3 -4.62 -7.02 21.07
N GLU A 4 -5.18 -6.07 20.33
CA GLU A 4 -5.95 -6.29 19.08
C GLU A 4 -5.02 -6.72 17.93
N ILE A 5 -3.86 -6.08 17.80
CA ILE A 5 -2.87 -6.41 16.76
C ILE A 5 -2.41 -7.86 16.90
N ARG A 6 -2.24 -8.35 18.13
CA ARG A 6 -1.79 -9.72 18.40
C ARG A 6 -2.82 -10.79 17.98
N TYR A 7 -4.10 -10.45 17.94
CA TYR A 7 -5.16 -11.38 17.57
C TYR A 7 -5.34 -11.55 16.06
N ASN A 8 -4.82 -10.62 15.25
CA ASN A 8 -4.84 -10.72 13.80
C ASN A 8 -3.49 -11.25 13.27
N PRO A 9 -3.40 -12.52 12.84
CA PRO A 9 -2.13 -13.12 12.41
C PRO A 9 -1.52 -12.39 11.20
N GLN A 10 -2.36 -11.83 10.32
CA GLN A 10 -1.94 -11.04 9.16
C GLN A 10 -1.25 -9.73 9.54
N ALA A 11 -1.71 -9.07 10.61
CA ALA A 11 -1.10 -7.82 11.08
C ALA A 11 0.26 -8.08 11.75
N VAL A 12 0.36 -9.20 12.49
CA VAL A 12 1.60 -9.62 13.14
C VAL A 12 2.67 -10.00 12.11
N THR A 13 2.32 -10.78 11.08
CA THR A 13 3.29 -11.16 10.03
C THR A 13 3.81 -9.93 9.29
N GLY A 14 2.94 -8.99 8.92
CA GLY A 14 3.36 -7.73 8.29
C GLY A 14 4.31 -6.92 9.17
N LEU A 15 4.01 -6.80 10.46
CA LEU A 15 4.86 -6.09 11.42
C LEU A 15 6.25 -6.74 11.55
N ILE A 16 6.32 -8.07 11.60
CA ILE A 16 7.58 -8.82 11.67
C ILE A 16 8.43 -8.57 10.41
N ILE A 17 7.82 -8.58 9.22
CA ILE A 17 8.53 -8.34 7.96
C ILE A 17 9.13 -6.93 7.94
N ILE A 18 8.33 -5.92 8.27
CA ILE A 18 8.79 -4.52 8.32
C ILE A 18 9.92 -4.38 9.33
N PHE A 19 9.76 -4.95 10.53
CA PHE A 19 10.77 -4.89 11.57
C PHE A 19 12.08 -5.58 11.15
N CYS A 20 11.99 -6.73 10.47
CA CYS A 20 13.14 -7.44 9.94
C CYS A 20 13.88 -6.62 8.86
N MET A 21 13.15 -5.99 7.93
CA MET A 21 13.77 -5.09 6.95
C MET A 21 14.44 -3.88 7.61
N LEU A 22 13.83 -3.33 8.66
CA LEU A 22 14.37 -2.19 9.39
C LEU A 22 15.66 -2.56 10.13
N LEU A 23 15.70 -3.75 10.74
CA LEU A 23 16.91 -4.30 11.35
C LEU A 23 18.01 -4.53 10.31
N LEU A 24 17.72 -5.16 9.18
CA LEU A 24 18.71 -5.38 8.11
C LEU A 24 19.28 -4.05 7.59
N ALA A 25 18.45 -3.03 7.42
CA ALA A 25 18.88 -1.70 6.99
C ALA A 25 19.75 -0.98 8.05
N LEU A 26 19.44 -1.11 9.34
CA LEU A 26 20.21 -0.54 10.44
C LEU A 26 21.54 -1.26 10.68
N LEU A 27 21.52 -2.59 10.59
CA LEU A 27 22.69 -3.44 10.72
C LEU A 27 23.51 -3.54 9.42
N ALA A 28 23.09 -2.87 8.34
CA ALA A 28 23.82 -2.80 7.07
C ALA A 28 25.33 -2.51 7.20
N PRO A 29 25.81 -1.53 7.99
CA PRO A 29 27.26 -1.27 8.09
C PRO A 29 28.04 -2.38 8.81
N VAL A 30 27.39 -3.22 9.60
CA VAL A 30 28.04 -4.34 10.31
C VAL A 30 27.94 -5.64 9.51
N LEU A 31 26.85 -5.83 8.76
CA LEU A 31 26.61 -7.02 7.94
C LEU A 31 27.27 -6.94 6.56
N ALA A 32 27.60 -5.74 6.08
CA ALA A 32 28.26 -5.56 4.80
C ALA A 32 29.74 -5.99 4.90
N PRO A 33 30.17 -7.02 4.14
CA PRO A 33 31.56 -7.48 4.19
C PRO A 33 32.53 -6.55 3.43
N HIS A 34 32.01 -5.81 2.44
CA HIS A 34 32.77 -4.91 1.58
C HIS A 34 32.06 -3.56 1.46
N ASP A 35 32.81 -2.50 1.15
CA ASP A 35 32.23 -1.18 0.87
C ASP A 35 31.40 -1.24 -0.43
N PRO A 36 30.16 -0.73 -0.45
CA PRO A 36 29.31 -0.74 -1.65
C PRO A 36 29.90 0.04 -2.84
N GLY A 37 30.85 0.96 -2.59
CA GLY A 37 31.48 1.79 -3.61
C GLY A 37 32.78 1.24 -4.20
N THR A 38 33.40 0.23 -3.58
CA THR A 38 34.69 -0.29 -4.06
C THR A 38 34.50 -1.09 -5.34
N ILE A 39 35.17 -0.63 -6.40
CA ILE A 39 35.19 -1.26 -7.72
C ILE A 39 36.39 -2.19 -7.77
N ASP A 40 36.16 -3.47 -8.07
CA ASP A 40 37.21 -4.45 -8.29
C ASP A 40 37.03 -5.15 -9.64
N ILE A 41 37.67 -4.59 -10.66
CA ILE A 41 37.52 -5.03 -12.05
C ILE A 41 37.98 -6.50 -12.23
N ALA A 42 38.91 -6.97 -11.39
CA ALA A 42 39.42 -8.34 -11.45
C ALA A 42 38.34 -9.38 -11.13
N HIS A 43 37.32 -9.01 -10.35
CA HIS A 43 36.22 -9.88 -9.94
C HIS A 43 34.91 -9.51 -10.62
N THR A 44 34.93 -9.20 -11.91
CA THR A 44 33.71 -8.92 -12.70
C THR A 44 32.90 -10.21 -12.93
N TYR A 45 31.59 -10.20 -12.67
CA TYR A 45 30.69 -11.38 -12.76
C TYR A 45 31.19 -12.63 -12.00
N ALA A 46 31.84 -12.43 -10.85
CA ALA A 46 32.28 -13.53 -10.02
C ALA A 46 31.07 -14.26 -9.40
N PRO A 47 31.06 -15.61 -9.40
CA PRO A 47 30.01 -16.39 -8.76
C PRO A 47 30.03 -16.23 -7.24
N ALA A 48 28.96 -16.69 -6.58
CA ALA A 48 28.87 -16.67 -5.13
C ALA A 48 30.07 -17.40 -4.48
N SER A 49 30.79 -16.69 -3.61
CA SER A 49 31.96 -17.18 -2.91
C SER A 49 31.93 -16.76 -1.43
N ALA A 50 32.80 -17.31 -0.60
CA ALA A 50 32.88 -16.92 0.82
C ALA A 50 33.24 -15.42 0.99
N GLN A 51 33.98 -14.84 0.04
CA GLN A 51 34.31 -13.41 0.02
C GLN A 51 33.16 -12.55 -0.54
N TYR A 52 32.44 -13.07 -1.56
CA TYR A 52 31.28 -12.42 -2.17
C TYR A 52 30.06 -13.34 -2.07
N PRO A 53 29.30 -13.32 -0.95
CA PRO A 53 28.25 -14.30 -0.68
C PRO A 53 27.13 -14.33 -1.74
N LEU A 54 26.87 -13.20 -2.41
CA LEU A 54 25.91 -13.08 -3.50
C LEU A 54 26.58 -12.79 -4.87
N GLY A 55 27.90 -12.94 -4.95
CA GLY A 55 28.68 -12.60 -6.15
C GLY A 55 28.86 -11.09 -6.36
N THR A 56 29.32 -10.75 -7.56
CA THR A 56 29.64 -9.38 -7.98
C THR A 56 28.88 -8.95 -9.22
N ASP A 57 28.72 -7.63 -9.38
CA ASP A 57 28.04 -7.00 -10.51
C ASP A 57 28.99 -6.78 -11.72
N GLU A 58 28.49 -6.12 -12.78
CA GLU A 58 29.22 -5.76 -13.99
C GLU A 58 30.49 -4.90 -13.73
N MET A 59 30.53 -4.18 -12.62
CA MET A 59 31.68 -3.39 -12.18
C MET A 59 32.49 -4.07 -11.06
N GLY A 60 32.27 -5.36 -10.81
CA GLY A 60 32.99 -6.12 -9.77
C GLY A 60 32.64 -5.72 -8.33
N ARG A 61 31.54 -4.97 -8.14
CA ARG A 61 31.07 -4.55 -6.81
C ARG A 61 30.31 -5.67 -6.11
N CYS A 62 30.46 -5.78 -4.79
CA CYS A 62 29.73 -6.77 -3.99
C CYS A 62 28.21 -6.51 -4.00
N VAL A 63 27.43 -7.49 -4.50
CA VAL A 63 25.96 -7.38 -4.61
C VAL A 63 25.31 -7.34 -3.23
N LEU A 64 25.77 -8.15 -2.28
CA LEU A 64 25.20 -8.20 -0.92
C LEU A 64 25.32 -6.86 -0.19
N SER A 65 26.50 -6.23 -0.23
CA SER A 65 26.70 -4.91 0.36
C SER A 65 25.78 -3.86 -0.29
N ARG A 66 25.63 -3.90 -1.62
CA ARG A 66 24.73 -2.97 -2.33
C ARG A 66 23.27 -3.17 -1.98
N LEU A 67 22.82 -4.40 -1.76
CA LEU A 67 21.45 -4.66 -1.32
C LEU A 67 21.19 -4.13 0.10
N LEU A 68 22.12 -4.33 1.04
CA LEU A 68 21.99 -3.82 2.41
C LEU A 68 21.99 -2.29 2.46
N TYR A 69 22.94 -1.64 1.78
CA TYR A 69 22.98 -0.18 1.70
C TYR A 69 21.79 0.37 0.90
N GLY A 70 21.38 -0.31 -0.17
CA GLY A 70 20.19 0.03 -0.95
C GLY A 70 18.94 0.02 -0.08
N ALA A 71 18.74 -1.01 0.75
CA ALA A 71 17.66 -1.06 1.71
C ALA A 71 17.70 0.13 2.69
N ARG A 72 18.89 0.50 3.18
CA ARG A 72 19.07 1.67 4.06
C ARG A 72 18.69 2.98 3.37
N TYR A 73 19.11 3.20 2.12
CA TYR A 73 18.74 4.39 1.36
C TYR A 73 17.23 4.43 1.04
N SER A 74 16.66 3.30 0.63
CA SER A 74 15.22 3.20 0.35
C SER A 74 14.38 3.49 1.58
N LEU A 75 14.73 2.92 2.76
CA LEU A 75 14.02 3.23 4.00
C LEU A 75 14.22 4.69 4.43
N GLY A 76 15.44 5.22 4.28
CA GLY A 76 15.76 6.61 4.61
C GLY A 76 14.93 7.63 3.81
N ILE A 77 14.55 7.29 2.57
CA ILE A 77 13.70 8.15 1.74
C ILE A 77 12.21 7.84 1.95
N ALA A 78 11.83 6.56 2.03
CA ALA A 78 10.43 6.15 2.10
C ALA A 78 9.74 6.59 3.38
N VAL A 79 10.39 6.44 4.55
CA VAL A 79 9.79 6.78 5.85
C VAL A 79 9.38 8.26 5.96
N PRO A 80 10.26 9.25 5.71
CA PRO A 80 9.86 10.66 5.78
C PRO A 80 8.84 11.01 4.71
N THR A 81 8.94 10.43 3.51
CA THR A 81 7.98 10.66 2.42
C THR A 81 6.58 10.18 2.80
N LEU A 82 6.47 8.99 3.39
CA LEU A 82 5.20 8.42 3.85
C LEU A 82 4.59 9.23 5.00
N LEU A 83 5.40 9.74 5.92
CA LEU A 83 4.92 10.61 7.00
C LEU A 83 4.36 11.92 6.46
N LEU A 84 5.10 12.59 5.57
CA LEU A 84 4.63 13.82 4.93
C LEU A 84 3.36 13.56 4.12
N LEU A 85 3.33 12.48 3.34
CA LEU A 85 2.17 12.06 2.57
C LEU A 85 0.96 11.81 3.47
N ALA A 86 1.12 11.11 4.59
CA ALA A 86 0.03 10.86 5.52
C ALA A 86 -0.52 12.17 6.11
N VAL A 87 0.34 13.10 6.53
CA VAL A 87 -0.08 14.39 7.09
C VAL A 87 -0.80 15.26 6.06
N PHE A 88 -0.18 15.48 4.91
CA PHE A 88 -0.77 16.31 3.85
C PHE A 88 -2.10 15.74 3.39
N SER A 89 -2.14 14.44 3.20
CA SER A 89 -3.30 13.84 2.59
C SER A 89 -4.48 13.65 3.53
N THR A 90 -4.24 13.38 4.82
CA THR A 90 -5.29 13.41 5.84
C THR A 90 -5.85 14.82 6.03
N ALA A 91 -5.01 15.85 5.97
CA ALA A 91 -5.47 17.23 6.01
C ALA A 91 -6.39 17.56 4.82
N VAL A 92 -6.00 17.16 3.61
CA VAL A 92 -6.83 17.38 2.42
C VAL A 92 -8.11 16.54 2.45
N ALA A 93 -8.01 15.26 2.81
CA ALA A 93 -9.15 14.34 2.88
C ALA A 93 -10.19 14.80 3.91
N THR A 94 -9.77 15.33 5.07
CA THR A 94 -10.69 15.87 6.08
C THR A 94 -11.43 17.10 5.55
N VAL A 95 -10.76 18.01 4.85
CA VAL A 95 -11.38 19.18 4.22
C VAL A 95 -12.41 18.77 3.18
N CYS A 96 -12.09 17.85 2.28
CA CYS A 96 -13.01 17.37 1.24
C CYS A 96 -14.24 16.65 1.85
N THR A 97 -14.02 15.85 2.89
CA THR A 97 -15.09 15.11 3.58
C THR A 97 -16.03 16.05 4.35
N TYR A 98 -15.51 17.13 4.93
CA TYR A 98 -16.32 18.09 5.69
C TYR A 98 -17.11 19.04 4.78
N ALA A 99 -16.49 19.57 3.73
CA ALA A 99 -17.15 20.53 2.83
C ALA A 99 -18.28 19.87 2.01
N GLY A 100 -18.07 18.62 1.59
CA GLY A 100 -19.03 17.90 0.74
C GLY A 100 -19.36 18.62 -0.59
N GLY A 101 -20.16 17.99 -1.44
CA GLY A 101 -20.74 18.66 -2.61
C GLY A 101 -19.73 19.04 -3.71
N ARG A 102 -19.65 20.34 -4.06
CA ARG A 102 -18.88 20.81 -5.24
C ARG A 102 -17.37 20.74 -5.04
N VAL A 103 -16.88 20.98 -3.82
CA VAL A 103 -15.44 20.97 -3.50
C VAL A 103 -14.87 19.56 -3.69
N ASP A 104 -15.59 18.55 -3.19
CA ASP A 104 -15.24 17.13 -3.40
C ASP A 104 -15.21 16.75 -4.88
N ARG A 105 -16.18 17.25 -5.68
CA ARG A 105 -16.24 16.98 -7.12
C ARG A 105 -15.09 17.62 -7.90
N VAL A 106 -14.70 18.85 -7.55
CA VAL A 106 -13.53 19.51 -8.17
C VAL A 106 -12.25 18.78 -7.80
N PHE A 107 -12.07 18.44 -6.51
CA PHE A 107 -10.87 17.76 -6.05
C PHE A 107 -10.72 16.38 -6.69
N SER A 108 -11.81 15.60 -6.74
CA SER A 108 -11.85 14.31 -7.41
C SER A 108 -11.54 14.42 -8.90
N ALA A 109 -12.05 15.44 -9.59
CA ALA A 109 -11.76 15.65 -11.01
C ALA A 109 -10.28 15.98 -11.26
N VAL A 110 -9.66 16.78 -10.40
CA VAL A 110 -8.22 17.07 -10.47
C VAL A 110 -7.40 15.79 -10.25
N CYS A 111 -7.76 14.98 -9.26
CA CYS A 111 -7.12 13.69 -9.03
C CYS A 111 -7.24 12.75 -10.24
N ASP A 112 -8.42 12.66 -10.85
CA ASP A 112 -8.66 11.82 -12.02
C ASP A 112 -7.80 12.25 -13.23
N VAL A 113 -7.59 13.56 -13.42
CA VAL A 113 -6.68 14.08 -14.45
C VAL A 113 -5.24 13.66 -14.20
N PHE A 114 -4.75 13.72 -12.96
CA PHE A 114 -3.40 13.26 -12.64
C PHE A 114 -3.24 11.74 -12.75
N MET A 115 -4.27 10.96 -12.39
CA MET A 115 -4.29 9.50 -12.50
C MET A 115 -4.30 9.01 -13.96
N ALA A 116 -4.81 9.84 -14.88
CA ALA A 116 -4.76 9.56 -16.32
C ALA A 116 -3.32 9.56 -16.86
N PHE A 117 -2.40 10.28 -16.21
CA PHE A 117 -0.98 10.23 -16.53
C PHE A 117 -0.30 9.09 -15.76
N PRO A 118 0.49 8.23 -16.44
CA PRO A 118 1.31 7.25 -15.75
C PRO A 118 2.18 7.92 -14.67
N PRO A 119 2.11 7.50 -13.40
CA PRO A 119 2.79 8.18 -12.29
C PRO A 119 4.31 8.21 -12.47
N LEU A 120 4.86 7.22 -13.18
CA LEU A 120 6.28 7.16 -13.54
C LEU A 120 6.70 8.34 -14.43
N LEU A 121 5.87 8.77 -15.38
CA LEU A 121 6.19 9.89 -16.27
C LEU A 121 6.27 11.20 -15.47
N VAL A 122 5.28 11.46 -14.61
CA VAL A 122 5.24 12.66 -13.77
C VAL A 122 6.42 12.68 -12.79
N ALA A 123 6.77 11.54 -12.20
CA ALA A 123 7.91 11.45 -11.28
C ALA A 123 9.24 11.76 -11.97
N VAL A 124 9.51 11.14 -13.14
CA VAL A 124 10.79 11.33 -13.86
C VAL A 124 10.91 12.74 -14.42
N THR A 125 9.84 13.34 -14.92
CA THR A 125 9.88 14.73 -15.43
C THR A 125 10.14 15.72 -14.29
N LEU A 126 9.53 15.52 -13.12
CA LEU A 126 9.79 16.36 -11.95
C LEU A 126 11.22 16.18 -11.43
N ILE A 127 11.74 14.96 -11.36
CA ILE A 127 13.15 14.71 -10.97
C ILE A 127 14.10 15.42 -11.95
N GLY A 128 13.84 15.34 -13.26
CA GLY A 128 14.64 16.01 -14.27
C GLY A 128 14.57 17.54 -14.20
N SER A 129 13.41 18.10 -13.87
CA SER A 129 13.21 19.55 -13.80
C SER A 129 13.70 20.19 -12.51
N LEU A 130 13.50 19.54 -11.35
CA LEU A 130 13.94 20.08 -10.06
C LEU A 130 15.44 19.80 -9.79
N GLY A 131 16.06 18.92 -10.57
CA GLY A 131 17.46 18.53 -10.39
C GLY A 131 17.65 17.45 -9.31
N HIS A 132 18.89 16.97 -9.21
CA HIS A 132 19.23 15.83 -8.37
C HIS A 132 19.44 16.26 -6.91
N GLY A 133 18.50 15.91 -6.03
CA GLY A 133 18.60 16.12 -4.59
C GLY A 133 17.64 15.19 -3.85
N THR A 134 18.00 14.75 -2.64
CA THR A 134 17.15 13.87 -1.83
C THR A 134 15.79 14.49 -1.54
N VAL A 135 15.75 15.79 -1.23
CA VAL A 135 14.50 16.53 -1.01
C VAL A 135 13.66 16.61 -2.28
N ASN A 136 14.30 16.86 -3.42
CA ASN A 136 13.61 17.02 -4.70
C ASN A 136 12.98 15.69 -5.15
N ILE A 137 13.69 14.57 -4.94
CA ILE A 137 13.15 13.23 -5.18
C ILE A 137 11.92 12.97 -4.29
N MET A 138 11.97 13.34 -3.00
CA MET A 138 10.82 13.19 -2.10
C MET A 138 9.60 13.99 -2.59
N ILE A 139 9.78 15.25 -2.98
CA ILE A 139 8.70 16.11 -3.47
C ILE A 139 8.11 15.55 -4.78
N SER A 140 8.96 15.08 -5.70
CA SER A 140 8.54 14.50 -6.97
C SER A 140 7.71 13.23 -6.81
N ILE A 141 7.97 12.42 -5.78
CA ILE A 141 7.19 11.21 -5.47
C ILE A 141 5.90 11.55 -4.72
N LEU A 142 5.96 12.55 -3.84
CA LEU A 142 4.81 13.01 -3.04
C LEU A 142 3.66 13.48 -3.93
N PHE A 143 3.99 14.21 -5.01
CA PHE A 143 3.00 14.84 -5.86
C PHE A 143 2.07 13.81 -6.55
N PRO A 144 2.52 12.81 -7.33
CA PRO A 144 1.62 11.84 -7.96
C PRO A 144 0.88 10.94 -6.96
N CYS A 145 1.54 10.53 -5.86
CA CYS A 145 0.95 9.61 -4.89
C CYS A 145 -0.10 10.26 -3.97
N GLY A 146 0.04 11.57 -3.70
CA GLY A 146 -0.89 12.35 -2.87
C GLY A 146 -2.33 12.38 -3.36
N TYR A 147 -2.55 12.18 -4.65
CA TYR A 147 -3.87 12.32 -5.28
C TYR A 147 -4.68 11.01 -5.34
N GLY A 148 -4.10 9.87 -4.97
CA GLY A 148 -4.73 8.54 -5.09
C GLY A 148 -5.55 8.05 -3.88
N LEU A 149 -5.98 8.94 -2.98
CA LEU A 149 -6.60 8.57 -1.69
C LEU A 149 -8.12 8.39 -1.74
N PRO A 150 -8.70 7.66 -0.76
CA PRO A 150 -10.09 7.20 -0.83
C PRO A 150 -11.04 8.39 -0.91
N ARG A 151 -11.90 8.35 -1.92
CA ARG A 151 -12.85 9.41 -2.22
C ARG A 151 -13.87 9.52 -1.09
N SER A 152 -14.36 10.73 -0.80
CA SER A 152 -15.42 10.91 0.20
C SER A 152 -16.69 10.10 -0.16
N SER A 153 -16.91 9.83 -1.45
CA SER A 153 -17.97 8.96 -1.97
C SER A 153 -17.85 7.51 -1.48
N GLU A 154 -16.65 6.97 -1.29
CA GLU A 154 -16.42 5.63 -0.75
C GLU A 154 -16.68 5.58 0.76
N LEU A 155 -16.31 6.63 1.50
CA LEU A 155 -16.60 6.72 2.93
C LEU A 155 -18.11 6.81 3.22
N LEU A 156 -18.86 7.50 2.35
CA LEU A 156 -20.31 7.56 2.43
C LEU A 156 -20.98 6.23 2.05
N SER A 157 -20.43 5.49 1.08
CA SER A 157 -20.93 4.16 0.72
C SER A 157 -20.65 3.14 1.83
N PHE A 158 -19.47 3.20 2.47
CA PHE A 158 -19.16 2.42 3.65
C PHE A 158 -20.12 2.76 4.79
N ARG A 159 -20.37 4.03 5.10
CA ARG A 159 -21.34 4.43 6.15
C ARG A 159 -22.74 3.89 5.87
N LYS A 160 -23.21 3.93 4.61
CA LYS A 160 -24.50 3.33 4.23
C LYS A 160 -24.49 1.81 4.36
N LYS A 161 -23.39 1.16 4.00
CA LYS A 161 -23.24 -0.30 4.07
C LYS A 161 -23.18 -0.80 5.52
N THR A 162 -22.48 -0.12 6.42
CA THR A 162 -22.50 -0.44 7.86
C THR A 162 -23.83 -0.10 8.52
N SER A 163 -24.48 0.99 8.14
CA SER A 163 -25.84 1.32 8.61
C SER A 163 -26.84 0.20 8.29
N ASN A 164 -26.85 -0.29 7.04
CA ASN A 164 -27.77 -1.35 6.62
C ASN A 164 -27.39 -2.73 7.16
N MET A 165 -26.11 -2.96 7.49
CA MET A 165 -25.65 -4.18 8.15
C MET A 165 -25.97 -4.20 9.65
N PHE A 166 -25.94 -3.04 10.30
CA PHE A 166 -26.23 -2.92 11.73
C PHE A 166 -27.73 -2.87 11.99
N TRP A 167 -28.51 -2.13 11.18
CA TRP A 167 -29.96 -1.99 11.34
C TRP A 167 -30.69 -2.44 10.07
N PRO A 168 -31.07 -3.72 9.96
CA PRO A 168 -31.99 -4.16 8.92
C PRO A 168 -33.34 -3.50 9.23
N ALA A 169 -33.71 -2.48 8.46
CA ALA A 169 -35.00 -1.83 8.57
C ALA A 169 -36.10 -2.86 8.28
N GLY A 170 -36.75 -3.37 9.33
CA GLY A 170 -37.96 -4.18 9.22
C GLY A 170 -37.94 -5.60 9.79
N LEU A 171 -37.14 -5.92 10.82
CA LEU A 171 -37.27 -7.21 11.50
C LEU A 171 -38.26 -7.15 12.68
N PRO A 172 -39.36 -7.92 12.66
CA PRO A 172 -40.13 -8.17 13.88
C PRO A 172 -39.25 -8.96 14.87
N ALA A 173 -39.33 -8.59 16.15
CA ALA A 173 -38.45 -9.05 17.25
C ALA A 173 -38.35 -10.58 17.46
N ALA A 174 -39.12 -11.40 16.74
CA ALA A 174 -39.15 -12.85 16.90
C ALA A 174 -38.17 -13.62 15.97
N ALA A 175 -37.59 -12.99 14.95
CA ALA A 175 -36.80 -13.72 13.93
C ALA A 175 -35.28 -13.79 14.21
N THR A 176 -34.78 -13.03 15.19
CA THR A 176 -33.33 -12.78 15.38
C THR A 176 -32.54 -14.01 15.83
N CYS A 177 -33.17 -15.04 16.40
CA CYS A 177 -32.45 -16.22 16.91
C CYS A 177 -32.17 -17.32 15.87
N ARG A 178 -32.74 -17.27 14.66
CA ARG A 178 -32.55 -18.36 13.66
C ARG A 178 -31.55 -18.02 12.54
N SER A 179 -31.04 -16.80 12.48
CA SER A 179 -30.21 -16.31 11.36
C SER A 179 -28.70 -16.44 11.57
N PHE A 180 -28.25 -16.79 12.79
CA PHE A 180 -26.80 -16.82 13.09
C PHE A 180 -26.08 -18.07 12.55
N SER A 181 -26.78 -19.10 12.07
CA SER A 181 -26.17 -20.29 11.47
C SER A 181 -25.98 -20.23 9.95
N ALA A 182 -26.42 -19.15 9.28
CA ALA A 182 -26.34 -18.99 7.82
C ALA A 182 -25.20 -18.07 7.34
N ILE A 183 -24.44 -17.47 8.25
CA ILE A 183 -23.43 -16.42 7.96
C ILE A 183 -22.17 -16.99 7.24
N SER A 184 -22.07 -18.32 7.06
CA SER A 184 -20.89 -18.98 6.49
C SER A 184 -20.97 -19.35 5.00
N CYS A 185 -21.96 -18.88 4.23
CA CYS A 185 -22.04 -19.23 2.80
C CYS A 185 -21.74 -18.03 1.88
N PRO A 186 -20.50 -17.89 1.37
CA PRO A 186 -20.16 -16.86 0.40
C PRO A 186 -20.85 -17.14 -0.94
N THR A 187 -21.73 -16.25 -1.38
CA THR A 187 -22.55 -16.38 -2.60
C THR A 187 -21.80 -16.06 -3.91
N SER A 188 -20.50 -16.33 -3.99
CA SER A 188 -19.81 -16.48 -5.28
C SER A 188 -20.03 -17.86 -5.91
N CYS A 189 -20.91 -18.69 -5.35
CA CYS A 189 -21.24 -20.02 -5.90
C CYS A 189 -22.28 -19.90 -7.03
N PRO A 190 -21.94 -20.16 -8.31
CA PRO A 190 -22.87 -20.06 -9.43
C PRO A 190 -23.87 -21.22 -9.51
N THR A 191 -23.88 -22.13 -8.54
CA THR A 191 -24.69 -23.35 -8.52
C THR A 191 -26.06 -23.20 -7.82
N CYS A 192 -26.42 -22.03 -7.29
CA CYS A 192 -27.73 -21.80 -6.64
C CYS A 192 -28.88 -21.53 -7.64
N TRP A 193 -28.75 -22.02 -8.87
CA TRP A 193 -29.82 -22.08 -9.86
C TRP A 193 -30.54 -23.42 -9.73
N SER A 194 -31.46 -23.55 -8.77
CA SER A 194 -32.35 -24.73 -8.75
C SER A 194 -33.45 -24.54 -9.79
N ILE A 195 -33.43 -25.34 -10.84
CA ILE A 195 -34.49 -25.41 -11.86
C ILE A 195 -35.78 -25.92 -11.19
N SER A 196 -36.73 -25.01 -10.95
CA SER A 196 -38.11 -25.34 -10.60
C SER A 196 -38.94 -25.25 -11.88
N ALA A 197 -39.82 -26.24 -12.11
CA ALA A 197 -40.67 -26.39 -13.30
C ALA A 197 -41.72 -25.27 -13.52
N ARG A 198 -41.60 -24.14 -12.82
CA ARG A 198 -42.52 -22.99 -12.88
C ARG A 198 -41.76 -21.66 -12.93
N GLY A 199 -40.93 -21.48 -13.95
CA GLY A 199 -40.44 -20.16 -14.38
C GLY A 199 -39.45 -19.47 -13.43
N TRP A 200 -38.62 -18.61 -14.02
CA TRP A 200 -37.60 -17.84 -13.34
C TRP A 200 -38.27 -16.73 -12.53
N ARG A 201 -38.44 -16.94 -11.23
CA ARG A 201 -38.81 -15.87 -10.31
C ARG A 201 -37.59 -15.50 -9.48
N PRO A 202 -37.26 -14.20 -9.37
CA PRO A 202 -36.25 -13.76 -8.42
C PRO A 202 -36.74 -14.10 -7.01
N LEU A 203 -36.00 -14.96 -6.32
CA LEU A 203 -36.06 -15.05 -4.86
C LEU A 203 -35.13 -13.93 -4.38
N CYS A 204 -35.77 -12.84 -3.95
CA CYS A 204 -35.24 -11.51 -3.61
C CYS A 204 -35.27 -10.48 -4.75
#